data_AF-A0A7R9SA44-F1
#
_entry.id   AF-A0A7R9SA44-F1
#
_cell.length_a   1.000
_cell.length_b   1.000
_cell.length_c   1.000
_cell.angle_alpha   90.00
_cell.angle_beta   90.00
_cell.angle_gamma   90.00
#
_symmetry.space_group_name_H-M   'P 1'
#
loop_
_entity.id
_entity.type
_entity.pdbx_description
1 polymer ?
#
loop_
_entity_poly.entity_id
_entity_poly.type
_entity_poly.pdbx_seq_one_letter_code
_entity_poly.pdbx_strand_id
1 'polypeptide(L)' 'ASCVGMTATTLGRGLTCHCSLGAIEDHLGDTHDVGVAKGSLMENAGVIDSHGDGRGLLMLEALCVGDLGPSL' A
#
# COMPACT_ATOMS: atom_id res chain seq x y z
N ALA A 1 8.49 9.20 1.09
CA ALA A 1 7.96 8.11 1.92
C ALA A 1 7.30 7.10 0.99
N SER A 2 7.62 5.81 1.13
CA SER A 2 7.14 4.72 0.26
C SER A 2 6.67 3.58 1.14
N CYS A 3 5.51 2.99 0.81
CA CYS A 3 4.94 1.83 1.51
C CYS A 3 4.68 0.69 0.52
N VAL A 4 4.74 -0.55 0.99
CA VAL A 4 4.33 -1.74 0.24
C VAL A 4 3.16 -2.38 0.97
N GLY A 5 2.13 -2.77 0.23
CA GLY A 5 0.95 -3.43 0.78
C GLY A 5 0.34 -4.41 -0.21
N MET A 6 -0.33 -5.44 0.27
CA MET A 6 -1.08 -6.38 -0.55
C MET A 6 -2.58 -6.04 -0.66
N THR A 7 -3.20 -6.40 -1.77
CA THR A 7 -4.66 -6.39 -1.93
C THR A 7 -5.11 -7.64 -2.67
N ALA A 8 -6.14 -8.30 -2.15
CA ALA A 8 -6.83 -9.39 -2.84
C ALA A 8 -7.89 -8.87 -3.84
N THR A 9 -7.99 -7.55 -4.00
CA THR A 9 -8.92 -6.88 -4.92
C THR A 9 -8.13 -6.02 -5.91
N THR A 10 -8.80 -5.25 -6.77
CA THR A 10 -8.11 -4.32 -7.66
C THR A 10 -7.34 -3.25 -6.88
N LEU A 11 -6.22 -2.78 -7.43
CA LEU A 11 -5.38 -1.75 -6.81
C LEU A 11 -6.21 -0.54 -6.35
N GLY A 12 -7.11 -0.02 -7.20
CA GLY A 12 -7.97 1.11 -6.84
C GLY A 12 -8.95 0.82 -5.69
N ARG A 13 -9.45 -0.41 -5.56
CA ARG A 13 -10.32 -0.79 -4.41
C ARG A 13 -9.50 -0.97 -3.14
N GLY A 14 -8.31 -1.54 -3.24
CA GLY A 14 -7.35 -1.63 -2.13
C GLY A 14 -7.01 -0.25 -1.58
N LEU A 15 -6.56 0.66 -2.46
CA LEU A 15 -6.25 2.05 -2.09
C LEU A 15 -7.47 2.77 -1.52
N THR A 16 -8.66 2.59 -2.12
CA THR A 16 -9.88 3.18 -1.58
C THR A 16 -10.18 2.66 -0.17
N CYS A 17 -10.04 1.35 0.07
CA CYS A 17 -10.26 0.76 1.39
C CYS A 17 -9.29 1.34 2.43
N HIS A 18 -8.01 1.42 2.08
CA HIS A 18 -6.99 1.96 2.97
C HIS A 18 -7.16 3.45 3.27
N CYS A 19 -7.58 4.26 2.29
CA CYS A 19 -7.96 5.66 2.53
C CYS A 19 -9.24 5.76 3.37
N SER A 20 -10.27 4.97 3.07
CA SER A 20 -11.56 5.01 3.81
C SER A 20 -11.45 4.53 5.25
N LEU A 21 -10.46 3.68 5.56
CA LEU A 21 -10.16 3.22 6.91
C LEU A 21 -9.29 4.23 7.70
N GLY A 22 -8.88 5.35 7.11
CA GLY A 22 -7.99 6.31 7.73
C GLY A 22 -6.56 5.79 7.95
N ALA A 23 -6.29 4.50 7.81
CA ALA A 23 -5.02 3.87 8.17
C ALA A 23 -3.79 4.47 7.45
N ILE A 24 -3.95 4.89 6.19
CA ILE A 24 -2.87 5.58 5.46
C ILE A 24 -2.75 7.04 5.89
N GLU A 25 -3.87 7.74 6.06
CA GLU A 25 -3.87 9.16 6.45
C GLU A 25 -3.37 9.35 7.90
N ASP A 26 -3.76 8.46 8.82
CA ASP A 26 -3.31 8.43 10.20
C ASP A 26 -1.83 8.04 10.28
N HIS A 27 -1.38 6.96 9.61
CA HIS A 27 0.03 6.55 9.68
C HIS A 27 0.98 7.59 9.08
N LEU A 28 0.65 8.16 7.92
CA LEU A 28 1.46 9.20 7.29
C LEU A 28 1.32 10.57 7.97
N GLY A 29 0.14 10.89 8.50
CA GLY A 29 -0.12 12.13 9.24
C GLY A 29 0.58 12.15 10.59
N ASP A 30 0.38 11.13 11.43
CA ASP A 30 0.99 11.04 12.77
C ASP A 30 2.50 10.80 12.71
N THR A 31 2.97 9.93 11.82
CA THR A 31 4.37 9.50 11.83
C THR A 31 5.27 10.35 10.93
N HIS A 32 4.71 10.95 9.87
CA HIS A 32 5.50 11.62 8.84
C HIS A 32 5.05 13.04 8.48
N ASP A 33 3.98 13.58 9.11
CA ASP A 33 3.39 14.90 8.83
C ASP A 33 3.05 15.09 7.33
N VAL A 34 2.70 13.99 6.62
CA VAL A 34 2.36 14.02 5.20
C VAL A 34 0.87 13.77 5.00
N GLY A 35 0.14 14.78 4.53
CA GLY A 35 -1.24 14.62 4.07
C GLY A 35 -1.27 13.94 2.70
N VAL A 36 -1.78 12.71 2.63
CA VAL A 36 -1.84 11.95 1.37
C VAL A 36 -3.26 11.93 0.81
N ALA A 37 -3.48 12.68 -0.28
CA ALA A 37 -4.73 12.60 -1.03
C ALA A 37 -4.82 11.31 -1.84
N LYS A 38 -6.01 10.69 -1.88
CA LYS A 38 -6.30 9.48 -2.69
C LYS A 38 -5.85 9.61 -4.15
N GLY A 39 -5.99 10.79 -4.76
CA GLY A 39 -5.54 11.06 -6.13
C GLY A 39 -4.04 10.84 -6.29
N SER A 40 -3.25 11.40 -5.37
CA SER A 40 -1.78 11.23 -5.35
C SER A 40 -1.36 9.77 -5.12
N LEU A 41 -2.12 9.00 -4.33
CA LEU A 41 -1.87 7.56 -4.20
C LEU A 41 -2.13 6.81 -5.49
N MET A 42 -3.23 7.10 -6.20
CA MET A 42 -3.52 6.39 -7.45
C MET A 42 -2.52 6.74 -8.55
N GLU A 43 -1.99 7.96 -8.59
CA GLU A 43 -0.98 8.38 -9.58
C GLU A 43 0.40 7.81 -9.30
N ASN A 44 0.73 7.53 -8.03
CA ASN A 44 2.06 7.06 -7.62
C ASN A 44 2.10 5.58 -7.19
N ALA A 45 0.95 4.90 -7.09
CA ALA A 45 0.87 3.48 -6.78
C ALA A 45 0.91 2.63 -8.04
N GLY A 46 1.74 1.59 -8.02
CA GLY A 46 1.83 0.58 -9.06
C GLY A 46 1.61 -0.82 -8.48
N VAL A 47 1.18 -1.75 -9.34
CA VAL A 47 1.23 -3.18 -9.02
C VAL A 47 2.66 -3.66 -9.22
N ILE A 48 3.29 -4.16 -8.16
CA ILE A 48 4.63 -4.74 -8.21
C ILE A 48 4.56 -6.18 -8.75
N ASP A 49 3.64 -6.97 -8.20
CA ASP A 49 3.39 -8.36 -8.60
C ASP A 49 1.93 -8.77 -8.30
N SER A 50 1.50 -9.90 -8.83
CA SER A 50 0.15 -10.45 -8.64
C SER A 50 0.19 -11.97 -8.47
N HIS A 51 -0.60 -12.47 -7.52
CA HIS A 51 -0.73 -13.91 -7.26
C HIS A 51 -2.20 -14.31 -7.11
N GLY A 52 -2.55 -15.51 -7.56
CA GLY A 52 -3.93 -16.01 -7.55
C GLY A 52 -4.45 -16.53 -6.20
N ASP A 53 -3.59 -16.57 -5.18
CA ASP A 53 -3.90 -17.08 -3.83
C ASP A 53 -3.42 -16.09 -2.77
N GLY A 54 -4.21 -15.92 -1.70
CA GLY A 54 -3.97 -14.95 -0.65
C GLY A 54 -2.72 -15.20 0.19
N ARG A 55 -2.30 -16.47 0.37
CA ARG A 55 -1.03 -16.77 1.06
C ARG A 55 0.16 -16.42 0.19
N GLY A 56 0.04 -16.61 -1.12
CA GLY A 56 1.04 -16.15 -2.08
C GLY A 56 1.22 -14.63 -2.04
N LEU A 57 0.12 -13.88 -1.97
CA LEU A 57 0.18 -12.42 -1.80
C LEU A 57 0.87 -12.00 -0.50
N LEU A 58 0.59 -12.68 0.61
CA LEU A 58 1.22 -12.40 1.90
C LEU A 58 2.73 -12.63 1.87
N MET A 59 3.16 -13.70 1.22
CA MET A 59 4.58 -14.02 1.06
C MET A 59 5.28 -13.03 0.12
N LEU A 60 4.61 -12.64 -0.98
CA LEU A 60 5.13 -11.62 -1.90
C LEU A 60 5.27 -10.26 -1.25
N GLU A 61 4.32 -9.86 -0.40
CA GLU A 61 4.42 -8.61 0.37
C GLU A 61 5.67 -8.61 1.25
N ALA A 62 5.89 -9.69 2.03
CA ALA A 62 7.06 -9.80 2.90
C ALA A 62 8.38 -9.76 2.11
N LEU A 63 8.44 -10.41 0.95
CA LEU A 63 9.60 -10.35 0.05
C LEU A 63 9.81 -8.94 -0.49
N CYS A 64 8.75 -8.29 -0.97
CA CYS A 64 8.83 -6.93 -1.52
C CYS A 64 9.25 -5.90 -0.46
N VAL A 65 8.78 -6.03 0.78
CA VAL A 65 9.23 -5.18 1.90
C VAL A 65 10.73 -5.39 2.16
N GLY A 66 11.20 -6.65 2.15
CA GLY A 66 12.61 -6.98 2.33
C GLY A 66 13.52 -6.44 1.23
N ASP A 67 13.11 -6.57 -0.04
CA ASP A 67 13.90 -6.15 -1.21
C ASP A 67 13.87 -4.63 -1.44
N LEU A 68 12.71 -3.99 -1.28
CA LEU A 68 12.55 -2.57 -1.62
C LEU A 68 12.88 -1.63 -0.46
N GLY A 69 12.88 -2.13 0.77
CA GLY A 69 13.12 -1.33 1.97
C GLY A 69 12.24 -0.08 2.03
N PRO A 70 10.90 -0.22 2.01
CA PRO A 70 10.00 0.92 2.15
C PRO A 70 10.29 1.70 3.44
N SER A 71 10.03 3.00 3.38
CA SER A 71 10.33 3.95 4.46
C SER A 71 9.16 4.16 5.43
N LEU A 72 8.06 3.43 5.23
CA LEU A 72 6.79 3.50 5.95
C LEU A 72 6.30 2.11 6.35
#